data_AF-A0A534X5A9-F1
#
_entry.id   AF-A0A534X5A9-F1
#
_cell.length_a   1.000
_cell.length_b   1.000
_cell.length_c   1.000
_cell.angle_alpha   90.00
_cell.angle_beta   90.00
_cell.angle_gamma   90.00
#
_symmetry.space_group_name_H-M   'P 1'
#
loop_
_entity.id
_entity.type
_entity.pdbx_description
1 polymer ?
#
loop_
_entity_poly.entity_id
_entity_poly.type
_entity_poly.pdbx_seq_one_letter_code
_entity_poly.pdbx_strand_id
1 'polypeptide(L)'
;MSGGRDVQAYVNAAGVGKAITYTFRNGTDIFRLRLTVRPFRTRDFLLLFVPLLGVGLLMILVSAGIVARRPEAPEARAFFAVCLAFGLMLLTGSDAYSPYRFTPVFFLSLCAIPPASLQMALTYPQRRAVLGRRPLAYLALYAPFLGLGAGLLSSMPDPSLFLPLLYTVYLFTANAALLYVGGLVLGLIDGLRPREPIVLSLAAVLGSGGIGLAILVTYPLLQRPISPAVLVGPLLLLPLLEGVAFLRFAPPVGPSPELTG
;
A
#
# COMPACT_ATOMS: atom_id res chain seq x y z
N MET A 1 27.10 6.21 14.90
CA MET A 1 25.81 5.51 15.09
C MET A 1 25.43 4.91 13.76
N SER A 2 25.22 3.60 13.71
CA SER A 2 25.15 2.81 12.48
C SER A 2 23.72 2.45 12.05
N GLY A 3 22.71 2.78 12.85
CA GLY A 3 21.31 2.55 12.46
C GLY A 3 20.29 3.10 13.46
N GLY A 4 18.99 2.98 13.13
CA GLY A 4 17.88 3.51 13.94
C GLY A 4 17.84 2.98 15.38
N ARG A 5 18.26 1.73 15.61
CA ARG A 5 18.37 1.14 16.96
C ARG A 5 19.40 1.85 17.84
N ASP A 6 20.56 2.22 17.27
CA ASP A 6 21.61 2.94 18.02
C ASP A 6 21.15 4.34 18.41
N VAL A 7 20.47 5.02 17.48
CA VAL A 7 19.87 6.33 17.74
C VAL A 7 18.83 6.23 18.85
N GLN A 8 17.97 5.21 18.80
CA GLN A 8 16.96 5.02 19.84
C GLN A 8 17.58 4.71 21.20
N ALA A 9 18.57 3.81 21.27
CA ALA A 9 19.26 3.49 22.50
C ALA A 9 19.92 4.73 23.11
N TYR A 10 20.55 5.57 22.28
CA TYR A 10 21.16 6.82 22.72
C TYR A 10 20.14 7.84 23.25
N VAL A 11 19.02 8.02 22.53
CA VAL A 11 17.93 8.92 22.97
C VAL A 11 17.34 8.46 24.30
N ASN A 12 17.11 7.15 24.46
CA ASN A 12 16.61 6.57 25.70
C ASN A 12 17.59 6.79 26.86
N ALA A 13 18.89 6.64 26.63
CA ALA A 13 19.92 6.85 27.65
C ALA A 13 20.07 8.32 28.07
N ALA A 14 19.84 9.27 27.17
CA ALA A 14 19.90 10.70 27.49
C ALA A 14 18.80 11.15 28.47
N GLY A 15 17.60 10.56 28.38
CA GLY A 15 16.46 10.89 29.23
C GLY A 15 15.64 12.10 28.78
N VAL A 16 14.38 12.14 29.22
CA VAL A 16 13.41 13.19 28.85
C VAL A 16 13.87 14.57 29.32
N GLY A 17 13.68 15.58 28.48
CA GLY A 17 14.04 16.98 28.76
C GLY A 17 15.48 17.35 28.41
N LYS A 18 16.35 16.39 28.10
CA LYS A 18 17.71 16.67 27.63
C LYS A 18 17.71 17.08 26.16
N ALA A 19 18.63 17.96 25.80
CA ALA A 19 18.83 18.37 24.42
C ALA A 19 19.90 17.50 23.75
N ILE A 20 19.58 16.92 22.60
CA ILE A 20 20.49 16.15 21.74
C ILE A 20 20.75 16.96 20.47
N THR A 21 22.01 17.08 20.09
CA THR A 21 22.42 17.73 18.84
C THR A 21 22.53 16.68 17.75
N TYR A 22 21.61 16.70 16.80
CA TYR A 22 21.66 15.89 15.60
C TYR A 22 22.51 16.58 14.55
N THR A 23 23.44 15.86 13.96
CA THR A 23 24.23 16.35 12.82
C THR A 23 23.75 15.63 11.58
N PHE A 24 23.23 16.38 10.62
CA PHE A 24 22.75 15.88 9.34
C PHE A 24 23.75 16.27 8.26
N ARG A 25 23.89 15.39 7.26
CA ARG A 25 24.70 15.65 6.08
C ARG A 25 23.84 15.46 4.83
N ASN A 26 23.84 16.44 3.95
CA ASN A 26 23.25 16.36 2.61
C ASN A 26 24.34 16.70 1.59
N GLY A 27 24.96 15.69 0.97
CA GLY A 27 26.15 15.90 0.16
C GLY A 27 27.30 16.52 0.97
N THR A 28 27.74 17.71 0.57
CA THR A 28 28.78 18.49 1.28
C THR A 28 28.24 19.31 2.44
N ASP A 29 26.93 19.56 2.48
CA ASP A 29 26.32 20.41 3.49
C ASP A 29 26.14 19.65 4.79
N ILE A 30 26.65 20.22 5.88
CA ILE A 30 26.48 19.69 7.23
C ILE A 30 25.67 20.70 8.03
N PHE A 31 24.50 20.30 8.51
CA PHE A 31 23.70 21.12 9.40
C PHE A 31 23.46 20.42 10.73
N ARG A 32 23.38 21.21 11.80
CA ARG A 32 23.18 20.71 13.17
C ARG A 32 21.84 21.21 13.70
N LEU A 33 21.04 20.29 14.21
CA LEU A 33 19.75 20.60 14.80
C LEU A 33 19.74 20.14 16.26
N ARG A 34 19.45 21.07 17.17
CA ARG A 34 19.33 20.76 18.60
C ARG A 34 17.87 20.46 18.91
N LEU A 35 17.58 19.20 19.27
CA LEU A 35 16.24 18.74 19.61
C LEU A 35 16.18 18.35 21.07
N THR A 36 15.08 18.71 21.74
CA THR A 36 14.84 18.31 23.14
C THR A 36 14.06 16.99 23.17
N VAL A 37 14.54 16.02 23.94
CA VAL A 37 13.88 14.73 24.13
C VAL A 37 12.53 14.99 24.83
N ARG A 38 11.44 14.57 24.19
CA ARG A 38 10.08 14.68 24.72
C ARG A 38 9.56 13.30 25.12
N PRO A 39 8.69 13.21 26.14
CA PRO A 39 8.07 11.94 26.47
C PRO A 39 7.09 11.57 25.36
N PHE A 40 7.16 10.32 24.88
CA PHE A 40 6.16 9.74 23.99
C PHE A 40 5.07 9.09 24.84
N ARG A 41 3.89 9.70 24.90
CA ARG A 41 2.80 9.26 25.77
C ARG A 41 1.89 8.26 25.05
N THR A 42 1.08 7.55 25.82
CA THR A 42 0.03 6.67 25.28
C THR A 42 -0.91 7.41 24.33
N ARG A 43 -1.23 8.68 24.60
CA ARG A 43 -2.05 9.50 23.69
C ARG A 43 -1.38 9.69 22.33
N ASP A 44 -0.07 9.90 22.31
CA ASP A 44 0.69 10.05 21.07
C ASP A 44 0.70 8.73 20.30
N PHE A 45 0.89 7.60 20.99
CA PHE A 45 0.77 6.26 20.42
C PHE A 45 -0.61 6.05 19.77
N LEU A 46 -1.69 6.36 20.50
CA LEU A 46 -3.06 6.15 20.01
C LEU A 46 -3.34 7.02 18.78
N LEU A 47 -2.98 8.30 18.82
CA LEU A 47 -3.20 9.22 17.70
C LEU A 47 -2.35 8.85 16.49
N LEU A 48 -1.13 8.34 16.71
CA LEU A 48 -0.20 8.05 15.63
C LEU A 48 -0.51 6.70 14.98
N PHE A 49 -0.77 5.65 15.76
CA PHE A 49 -0.76 4.27 15.27
C PHE A 49 -2.12 3.60 15.20
N VAL A 50 -3.09 3.94 16.05
CA VAL A 50 -4.43 3.31 15.97
C VAL A 50 -5.08 3.49 14.60
N PRO A 51 -4.97 4.64 13.91
CA PRO A 51 -5.49 4.76 12.55
C PRO A 51 -4.84 3.78 11.58
N LEU A 52 -3.52 3.61 11.62
CA LEU A 52 -2.81 2.65 10.76
C LEU A 52 -3.24 1.22 11.06
N LEU A 53 -3.24 0.86 12.35
CA LEU A 53 -3.60 -0.48 12.82
C LEU A 53 -5.05 -0.82 12.46
N GLY A 54 -5.97 0.11 12.73
CA GLY A 54 -7.40 -0.07 12.46
C GLY A 54 -7.69 -0.19 10.97
N VAL A 55 -7.11 0.69 10.13
CA VAL A 55 -7.29 0.62 8.68
C VAL A 55 -6.69 -0.68 8.13
N GLY A 56 -5.46 -1.03 8.53
CA GLY A 56 -4.81 -2.25 8.05
C GLY A 56 -5.57 -3.51 8.42
N LEU A 57 -6.07 -3.59 9.66
CA LEU A 57 -6.89 -4.71 10.11
C LEU A 57 -8.22 -4.80 9.34
N LEU A 58 -8.92 -3.68 9.16
CA LEU A 58 -10.18 -3.64 8.42
C LEU A 58 -10.01 -4.06 6.96
N MET A 59 -8.95 -3.62 6.29
CA MET A 59 -8.63 -4.06 4.92
C MET A 59 -8.51 -5.59 4.84
N ILE A 60 -7.77 -6.21 5.76
CA ILE A 60 -7.58 -7.66 5.80
C ILE A 60 -8.90 -8.37 6.10
N LEU A 61 -9.62 -7.96 7.14
CA LEU A 61 -10.85 -8.65 7.58
C LEU A 61 -11.95 -8.58 6.53
N VAL A 62 -12.18 -7.41 5.92
CA VAL A 62 -13.20 -7.25 4.89
C VAL A 62 -12.85 -8.07 3.65
N SER A 63 -11.62 -7.99 3.17
CA SER A 63 -11.18 -8.74 1.99
C SER A 63 -11.15 -10.25 2.21
N ALA A 64 -10.75 -10.72 3.40
CA ALA A 64 -10.86 -12.13 3.80
C ALA A 64 -12.32 -12.59 3.79
N GLY A 65 -13.25 -11.76 4.29
CA GLY A 65 -14.68 -12.03 4.26
C GLY A 65 -15.28 -12.11 2.86
N ILE A 66 -14.68 -11.43 1.87
CA ILE A 66 -15.08 -11.52 0.46
C ILE A 66 -14.58 -12.83 -0.16
N VAL A 67 -13.29 -13.17 0.03
CA VAL A 67 -12.73 -14.44 -0.46
C VAL A 67 -13.45 -15.63 0.16
N ALA A 68 -13.78 -15.59 1.45
CA ALA A 68 -14.54 -16.65 2.12
C ALA A 68 -15.93 -16.87 1.48
N ARG A 69 -16.56 -15.82 0.94
CA ARG A 69 -17.85 -15.91 0.24
C ARG A 69 -17.72 -16.23 -1.25
N ARG A 70 -16.56 -15.95 -1.84
CA ARG A 70 -16.27 -16.09 -3.28
C ARG A 70 -14.91 -16.78 -3.51
N PRO A 71 -14.67 -18.00 -2.98
CA PRO A 71 -13.34 -18.61 -2.99
C PRO A 71 -12.84 -18.94 -4.41
N GLU A 72 -13.77 -19.23 -5.33
CA GLU A 72 -13.47 -19.56 -6.72
C GLU A 72 -13.19 -18.34 -7.61
N ALA A 73 -13.60 -17.14 -7.17
CA ALA A 73 -13.47 -15.90 -7.94
C ALA A 73 -12.01 -15.41 -7.95
N PRO A 74 -11.32 -15.39 -9.10
CA PRO A 74 -9.94 -14.92 -9.18
C PRO A 74 -9.76 -13.46 -8.76
N GLU A 75 -10.74 -12.60 -9.06
CA GLU A 75 -10.77 -11.19 -8.68
C GLU A 75 -10.86 -11.02 -7.14
N ALA A 76 -11.64 -11.85 -6.45
CA ALA A 76 -11.71 -11.80 -4.99
C ALA A 76 -10.37 -12.14 -4.34
N ARG A 77 -9.66 -13.15 -4.87
CA ARG A 77 -8.33 -13.54 -4.39
C ARG A 77 -7.27 -12.48 -4.68
N ALA A 78 -7.33 -11.86 -5.87
CA ALA A 78 -6.44 -10.76 -6.24
C ALA A 78 -6.67 -9.54 -5.34
N PHE A 79 -7.93 -9.20 -5.08
CA PHE A 79 -8.32 -8.14 -4.17
C PHE A 79 -7.82 -8.38 -2.73
N PHE A 80 -7.96 -9.61 -2.24
CA PHE A 80 -7.41 -10.01 -0.95
C PHE A 80 -5.89 -9.86 -0.91
N ALA A 81 -5.16 -10.24 -1.95
CA ALA A 81 -3.72 -10.03 -1.99
C ALA A 81 -3.33 -8.55 -1.87
N VAL A 82 -4.06 -7.65 -2.52
CA VAL A 82 -3.84 -6.19 -2.41
C VAL A 82 -4.11 -5.72 -0.98
N CYS A 83 -5.26 -6.07 -0.42
CA CYS A 83 -5.64 -5.67 0.93
C CYS A 83 -4.74 -6.28 2.01
N LEU A 84 -4.24 -7.50 1.81
CA LEU A 84 -3.29 -8.16 2.69
C LEU A 84 -1.94 -7.44 2.67
N ALA A 85 -1.43 -7.11 1.48
CA ALA A 85 -0.16 -6.39 1.33
C ALA A 85 -0.22 -5.00 1.99
N PHE A 86 -1.25 -4.19 1.69
CA PHE A 86 -1.45 -2.90 2.35
C PHE A 86 -1.72 -3.07 3.85
N GLY A 87 -2.54 -4.03 4.24
CA GLY A 87 -2.92 -4.26 5.63
C GLY A 87 -1.73 -4.64 6.51
N LEU A 88 -0.90 -5.58 6.05
CA LEU A 88 0.32 -5.97 6.75
C LEU A 88 1.33 -4.83 6.81
N MET A 89 1.51 -4.08 5.72
CA MET A 89 2.36 -2.89 5.71
C MET A 89 1.89 -1.86 6.75
N LEU A 90 0.58 -1.60 6.87
CA LEU A 90 0.04 -0.66 7.85
C LEU A 90 0.15 -1.18 9.29
N LEU A 91 -0.14 -2.47 9.51
CA LEU A 91 -0.04 -3.11 10.83
C LEU A 91 1.40 -3.07 11.36
N THR A 92 2.36 -3.32 10.48
CA THR A 92 3.79 -3.37 10.82
C THR A 92 4.50 -2.04 10.67
N GLY A 93 3.89 -1.04 10.02
CA GLY A 93 4.48 0.28 9.84
C GLY A 93 4.73 1.04 11.13
N SER A 94 3.94 0.75 12.19
CA SER A 94 4.20 1.29 13.53
C SER A 94 5.56 0.84 14.10
N ASP A 95 5.96 -0.40 13.82
CA ASP A 95 7.22 -0.98 14.27
C ASP A 95 8.44 -0.40 13.54
N ALA A 96 8.25 0.24 12.38
CA ALA A 96 9.29 0.98 11.68
C ALA A 96 9.79 2.22 12.46
N TYR A 97 9.04 2.69 13.47
CA TYR A 97 9.48 3.76 14.37
C TYR A 97 10.21 3.24 15.60
N SER A 98 9.94 1.99 16.00
CA SER A 98 10.58 1.20 17.06
C SER A 98 9.69 -0.02 17.33
N PRO A 99 10.20 -1.22 17.66
CA PRO A 99 11.59 -1.70 17.80
C PRO A 99 12.23 -2.33 16.54
N TYR A 100 11.66 -2.14 15.35
CA TYR A 100 12.15 -2.70 14.08
C TYR A 100 12.08 -4.23 13.95
N ARG A 101 11.25 -4.91 14.76
CA ARG A 101 11.10 -6.38 14.74
C ARG A 101 10.34 -6.87 13.50
N PHE A 102 9.37 -6.11 13.04
CA PHE A 102 8.51 -6.43 11.89
C PHE A 102 8.98 -5.76 10.60
N THR A 103 10.16 -5.13 10.60
CA THR A 103 10.80 -4.56 9.40
C THR A 103 10.80 -5.51 8.19
N PRO A 104 11.11 -6.82 8.33
CA PRO A 104 11.01 -7.77 7.21
C PRO A 104 9.60 -7.87 6.65
N VAL A 105 8.60 -8.00 7.53
CA VAL A 105 7.20 -8.11 7.11
C VAL A 105 6.74 -6.81 6.44
N PHE A 106 7.15 -5.65 6.97
CA PHE A 106 6.84 -4.35 6.38
C PHE A 106 7.34 -4.25 4.93
N PHE A 107 8.63 -4.50 4.68
CA PHE A 107 9.19 -4.37 3.33
C PHE A 107 8.72 -5.45 2.37
N LEU A 108 8.55 -6.70 2.84
CA LEU A 108 7.99 -7.76 2.00
C LEU A 108 6.55 -7.45 1.61
N SER A 109 5.75 -6.92 2.54
CA SER A 109 4.37 -6.52 2.27
C SER A 109 4.32 -5.31 1.33
N LEU A 110 5.18 -4.32 1.54
CA LEU A 110 5.33 -3.17 0.63
C LEU A 110 5.66 -3.63 -0.80
N CYS A 111 6.61 -4.55 -0.95
CA CYS A 111 6.99 -5.12 -2.25
C CYS A 111 5.90 -6.02 -2.85
N ALA A 112 5.01 -6.59 -2.05
CA ALA A 112 3.89 -7.39 -2.53
C ALA A 112 2.75 -6.54 -3.14
N ILE A 113 2.71 -5.23 -2.87
CA ILE A 113 1.66 -4.34 -3.39
C ILE A 113 1.64 -4.28 -4.94
N PRO A 114 2.77 -4.00 -5.64
CA PRO A 114 2.76 -3.97 -7.10
C PRO A 114 2.28 -5.28 -7.77
N PRO A 115 2.82 -6.47 -7.45
CA PRO A 115 2.37 -7.71 -8.10
C PRO A 115 0.93 -8.06 -7.73
N ALA A 116 0.46 -7.75 -6.52
CA ALA A 116 -0.95 -7.93 -6.14
C ALA A 116 -1.88 -7.01 -6.95
N SER A 117 -1.48 -5.75 -7.12
CA SER A 117 -2.24 -4.76 -7.91
C SER A 117 -2.23 -5.12 -9.40
N LEU A 118 -1.11 -5.65 -9.91
CA LEU A 118 -1.02 -6.15 -11.27
C LEU A 118 -1.89 -7.39 -11.47
N GLN A 119 -1.86 -8.34 -10.54
CA GLN A 119 -2.76 -9.50 -10.54
C GLN A 119 -4.22 -9.05 -10.56
N MET A 120 -4.57 -8.01 -9.82
CA MET A 120 -5.90 -7.39 -9.83
C MET A 120 -6.27 -6.85 -11.22
N ALA A 121 -5.38 -6.05 -11.83
CA ALA A 121 -5.56 -5.51 -13.18
C ALA A 121 -5.71 -6.57 -14.28
N LEU A 122 -5.13 -7.75 -14.08
CA LEU A 122 -5.19 -8.87 -15.02
C LEU A 122 -6.43 -9.75 -14.82
N THR A 123 -7.07 -9.67 -13.65
CA THR A 123 -8.23 -10.50 -13.30
C THR A 123 -9.57 -9.75 -13.38
N TYR A 124 -9.58 -8.42 -13.18
CA TYR A 124 -10.79 -7.60 -13.16
C TYR A 124 -10.57 -6.27 -13.93
N PRO A 125 -11.58 -5.73 -14.66
CA PRO A 125 -12.98 -6.18 -14.76
C PRO A 125 -13.21 -7.34 -15.73
N GLN A 126 -12.27 -7.57 -16.64
CA GLN A 126 -12.22 -8.75 -17.51
C GLN A 126 -10.90 -9.48 -17.28
N ARG A 127 -10.98 -10.81 -17.31
CA ARG A 127 -9.78 -11.64 -17.23
C ARG A 127 -8.99 -11.54 -18.53
N ARG A 128 -7.77 -11.01 -18.45
CA ARG A 128 -6.88 -10.91 -19.60
C ARG A 128 -6.21 -12.26 -19.89
N ALA A 129 -6.09 -12.61 -21.17
CA ALA A 129 -5.52 -13.90 -21.60
C ALA A 129 -4.01 -14.07 -21.31
N VAL A 130 -3.32 -13.01 -20.86
CA VAL A 130 -1.86 -12.91 -20.78
C VAL A 130 -1.21 -14.02 -19.93
N LEU A 131 -1.81 -14.43 -18.81
CA LEU A 131 -1.25 -15.50 -17.94
C LEU A 131 -1.98 -16.85 -18.05
N GLY A 132 -2.94 -16.99 -18.97
CA GLY A 132 -3.77 -18.18 -19.10
C GLY A 132 -4.53 -18.55 -17.81
N ARG A 133 -4.97 -19.81 -17.72
CA ARG A 133 -5.72 -20.33 -16.55
C ARG A 133 -4.84 -20.86 -15.42
N ARG A 134 -3.51 -20.69 -15.48
CA ARG A 134 -2.57 -21.36 -14.56
C ARG A 134 -2.35 -20.54 -13.28
N PRO A 135 -2.77 -21.02 -12.09
CA PRO A 135 -2.61 -20.26 -10.84
C PRO A 135 -1.13 -20.00 -10.48
N LEU A 136 -0.23 -20.93 -10.83
CA LEU A 136 1.21 -20.78 -10.62
C LEU A 136 1.84 -19.61 -11.40
N ALA A 137 1.21 -19.19 -12.50
CA ALA A 137 1.72 -18.06 -13.28
C ALA A 137 1.61 -16.74 -12.49
N TYR A 138 0.59 -16.61 -11.62
CA TYR A 138 0.48 -15.44 -10.73
C TYR A 138 1.53 -15.45 -9.62
N LEU A 139 1.94 -16.62 -9.12
CA LEU A 139 3.06 -16.73 -8.16
C LEU A 139 4.37 -16.23 -8.76
N ALA A 140 4.61 -16.49 -10.05
CA ALA A 140 5.80 -15.99 -10.75
C ALA A 140 5.87 -14.45 -10.78
N LEU A 141 4.71 -13.75 -10.73
CA LEU A 141 4.68 -12.29 -10.65
C LEU A 141 5.31 -11.77 -9.34
N TYR A 142 5.24 -12.51 -8.24
CA TYR A 142 5.76 -12.08 -6.93
C TYR A 142 7.26 -12.32 -6.79
N ALA A 143 7.84 -13.26 -7.55
CA ALA A 143 9.26 -13.62 -7.46
C ALA A 143 10.23 -12.42 -7.58
N PRO A 144 10.15 -11.53 -8.59
CA PRO A 144 11.03 -10.37 -8.66
C PRO A 144 10.85 -9.41 -7.46
N PHE A 145 9.64 -9.32 -6.92
CA PHE A 145 9.35 -8.43 -5.79
C PHE A 145 9.80 -9.01 -4.44
N LEU A 146 9.85 -10.34 -4.30
CA LEU A 146 10.55 -10.97 -3.18
C LEU A 146 12.03 -10.63 -3.21
N GLY A 147 12.65 -10.64 -4.40
CA GLY A 147 14.02 -10.18 -4.60
C GLY A 147 14.21 -8.71 -4.22
N LEU A 148 13.31 -7.82 -4.65
CA LEU A 148 13.32 -6.40 -4.24
C LEU A 148 13.16 -6.24 -2.73
N GLY A 149 12.28 -6.99 -2.08
CA GLY A 149 12.10 -6.96 -0.62
C GLY A 149 13.35 -7.40 0.13
N ALA A 150 13.99 -8.49 -0.32
CA ALA A 150 15.27 -8.93 0.21
C ALA A 150 16.37 -7.87 -0.01
N GLY A 151 16.40 -7.24 -1.18
CA GLY A 151 17.32 -6.15 -1.51
C GLY A 151 17.12 -4.92 -0.62
N LEU A 152 15.88 -4.53 -0.32
CA LEU A 152 15.59 -3.43 0.62
C LEU A 152 16.07 -3.76 2.03
N LEU A 153 15.88 -5.01 2.47
CA LEU A 153 16.33 -5.44 3.80
C LEU A 153 17.86 -5.46 3.92
N SER A 154 18.57 -5.91 2.89
CA SER A 154 20.04 -5.96 2.91
C SER A 154 20.69 -4.59 2.72
N SER A 155 20.05 -3.68 1.98
CA SER A 155 20.56 -2.33 1.68
C SER A 155 20.17 -1.28 2.71
N MET A 156 19.34 -1.59 3.72
CA MET A 156 18.88 -0.63 4.74
C MET A 156 19.98 0.25 5.38
N PRO A 157 21.21 -0.22 5.62
CA PRO A 157 22.29 0.62 6.14
C PRO A 157 22.90 1.60 5.12
N ASP A 158 22.68 1.39 3.82
CA ASP A 158 23.25 2.17 2.73
C ASP A 158 22.14 2.90 1.94
N PRO A 159 21.90 4.19 2.24
CA PRO A 159 20.89 4.99 1.57
C PRO A 159 21.06 5.07 0.04
N SER A 160 22.29 4.95 -0.47
CA SER A 160 22.58 5.07 -1.90
C SER A 160 22.03 3.90 -2.71
N LEU A 161 21.94 2.72 -2.09
CA LEU A 161 21.32 1.52 -2.67
C LEU A 161 19.86 1.37 -2.26
N PHE A 162 19.53 1.70 -1.00
CA PHE A 162 18.18 1.57 -0.46
C PHE A 162 17.16 2.47 -1.17
N LEU A 163 17.47 3.75 -1.37
CA LEU A 163 16.52 4.71 -1.94
C LEU A 163 16.13 4.37 -3.39
N PRO A 164 17.06 4.06 -4.31
CA PRO A 164 16.69 3.62 -5.66
C PRO A 164 15.80 2.37 -5.67
N LEU A 165 16.08 1.38 -4.82
CA LEU A 165 15.24 0.18 -4.69
C LEU A 165 13.83 0.54 -4.19
N LEU A 166 13.73 1.42 -3.20
CA LEU A 166 12.45 1.85 -2.65
C LEU A 166 11.62 2.61 -3.70
N TYR A 167 12.26 3.52 -4.43
CA TYR A 167 11.62 4.24 -5.53
C TYR A 167 11.21 3.34 -6.69
N THR A 168 11.95 2.25 -6.92
CA THR A 168 11.57 1.22 -7.89
C THR A 168 10.26 0.53 -7.47
N VAL A 169 10.08 0.23 -6.18
CA VAL A 169 8.81 -0.32 -5.66
C VAL A 169 7.66 0.67 -5.80
N TYR A 170 7.89 1.96 -5.52
CA TYR A 170 6.88 3.00 -5.72
C TYR A 170 6.50 3.16 -7.20
N LEU A 171 7.49 3.14 -8.10
CA LEU A 171 7.26 3.19 -9.54
C LEU A 171 6.39 2.01 -10.00
N PHE A 172 6.73 0.79 -9.59
CA PHE A 172 5.92 -0.39 -9.94
C PHE A 172 4.51 -0.33 -9.34
N THR A 173 4.37 0.17 -8.11
CA THR A 173 3.06 0.35 -7.46
C THR A 173 2.18 1.32 -8.26
N ALA A 174 2.74 2.47 -8.65
CA ALA A 174 2.03 3.47 -9.45
C ALA A 174 1.62 2.91 -10.82
N ASN A 175 2.53 2.21 -11.51
CA ASN A 175 2.21 1.59 -12.81
C ASN A 175 1.15 0.50 -12.70
N ALA A 176 1.19 -0.34 -11.66
CA ALA A 176 0.17 -1.37 -11.44
C ALA A 176 -1.21 -0.75 -11.15
N ALA A 177 -1.26 0.33 -10.37
CA ALA A 177 -2.49 1.08 -10.15
C ALA A 177 -3.03 1.72 -11.44
N LEU A 178 -2.16 2.31 -12.27
CA LEU A 178 -2.55 2.86 -13.58
C LEU A 178 -3.07 1.78 -14.53
N LEU A 179 -2.45 0.59 -14.55
CA LEU A 179 -2.93 -0.54 -15.34
C LEU A 179 -4.31 -1.00 -14.86
N TYR A 180 -4.56 -1.00 -13.55
CA TYR A 180 -5.87 -1.35 -13.00
C TYR A 180 -6.94 -0.33 -13.38
N VAL A 181 -6.67 0.97 -13.15
CA VAL A 181 -7.54 2.07 -13.57
C VAL A 181 -7.81 2.02 -15.08
N GLY A 182 -6.77 1.82 -15.89
CA GLY A 182 -6.90 1.67 -17.34
C GLY A 182 -7.76 0.48 -17.73
N GLY A 183 -7.63 -0.66 -17.04
CA GLY A 183 -8.51 -1.82 -17.24
C GLY A 183 -9.97 -1.55 -16.91
N LEU A 184 -10.25 -0.80 -15.84
CA LEU A 184 -11.60 -0.39 -15.47
C LEU A 184 -12.21 0.57 -16.50
N VAL A 185 -11.44 1.58 -16.92
CA VAL A 185 -11.86 2.57 -17.92
C VAL A 185 -12.13 1.90 -19.27
N LEU A 186 -11.23 1.04 -19.75
CA LEU A 186 -11.43 0.26 -20.96
C LEU A 186 -12.68 -0.62 -20.85
N GLY A 187 -12.89 -1.28 -19.71
CA GLY A 187 -14.11 -2.05 -19.47
C GLY A 187 -15.41 -1.25 -19.64
N LEU A 188 -15.42 0.03 -19.20
CA LEU A 188 -16.55 0.92 -19.41
C LEU A 188 -16.74 1.31 -20.88
N ILE A 189 -15.63 1.61 -21.57
CA ILE A 189 -15.60 1.96 -23.01
C ILE A 189 -16.09 0.78 -23.86
N ASP A 190 -15.61 -0.44 -23.56
CA ASP A 190 -15.95 -1.70 -24.23
C ASP A 190 -17.38 -2.18 -23.91
N GLY A 191 -18.11 -1.44 -23.06
CA GLY A 191 -19.52 -1.70 -22.81
C GLY A 191 -19.81 -2.88 -21.89
N LEU A 192 -18.87 -3.26 -21.02
CA LEU A 192 -19.06 -4.31 -20.03
C LEU A 192 -20.31 -4.10 -19.17
N ARG A 193 -21.04 -5.19 -18.90
CA ARG A 193 -22.23 -5.20 -18.05
C ARG A 193 -22.12 -6.27 -16.95
N PRO A 194 -22.59 -6.00 -15.72
CA PRO A 194 -23.08 -4.71 -15.21
C PRO A 194 -21.97 -3.65 -15.07
N ARG A 195 -22.32 -2.35 -15.20
CA ARG A 195 -21.35 -1.22 -15.15
C ARG A 195 -21.05 -0.78 -13.72
N GLU A 196 -22.03 -0.94 -12.85
CA GLU A 196 -22.02 -0.55 -11.44
C GLU A 196 -20.79 -1.07 -10.69
N PRO A 197 -20.41 -2.36 -10.74
CA PRO A 197 -19.22 -2.82 -10.02
C PRO A 197 -17.93 -2.24 -10.60
N ILE A 198 -17.88 -1.89 -11.89
CA ILE A 198 -16.70 -1.27 -12.51
C ILE A 198 -16.56 0.19 -12.02
N VAL A 199 -17.67 0.93 -11.97
CA VAL A 199 -17.70 2.30 -11.45
C VAL A 199 -17.34 2.32 -9.96
N LEU A 200 -17.85 1.38 -9.17
CA LEU A 200 -17.51 1.26 -7.75
C LEU A 200 -16.01 0.97 -7.55
N SER A 201 -15.43 0.04 -8.31
CA SER A 201 -13.99 -0.23 -8.26
C SER A 201 -13.17 0.98 -8.70
N LEU A 202 -13.59 1.70 -9.75
CA LEU A 202 -12.90 2.90 -10.20
C LEU A 202 -12.94 4.00 -9.13
N ALA A 203 -14.10 4.22 -8.50
CA ALA A 203 -14.24 5.14 -7.38
C ALA A 203 -13.40 4.72 -6.17
N ALA A 204 -13.28 3.42 -5.90
CA ALA A 204 -12.45 2.86 -4.83
C ALA A 204 -10.97 3.23 -5.02
N VAL A 205 -10.43 2.97 -6.21
CA VAL A 205 -9.01 3.19 -6.53
C VAL A 205 -8.69 4.68 -6.63
N LEU A 206 -9.54 5.45 -7.31
CA LEU A 206 -9.34 6.90 -7.43
C LEU A 206 -9.53 7.61 -6.09
N GLY A 207 -10.50 7.19 -5.28
CA GLY A 207 -10.71 7.75 -3.94
C GLY A 207 -9.57 7.43 -2.99
N SER A 208 -9.10 6.18 -2.97
CA SER A 208 -8.00 5.76 -2.10
C SER A 208 -6.65 6.34 -2.50
N GLY A 209 -6.32 6.36 -3.80
CA GLY A 209 -5.04 6.88 -4.32
C GLY A 209 -5.04 8.40 -4.55
N GLY A 210 -6.15 8.97 -5.02
CA GLY A 210 -6.27 10.39 -5.35
C GLY A 210 -6.19 11.31 -4.13
N ILE A 211 -6.71 10.87 -2.97
CA ILE A 211 -6.57 11.65 -1.74
C ILE A 211 -5.11 11.66 -1.26
N GLY A 212 -4.39 10.54 -1.40
CA GLY A 212 -2.94 10.49 -1.11
C GLY A 212 -2.13 11.41 -2.02
N LEU A 213 -2.45 11.47 -3.32
CA LEU A 213 -1.83 12.39 -4.26
C LEU A 213 -2.15 13.86 -3.93
N ALA A 214 -3.41 14.17 -3.62
CA ALA A 214 -3.84 15.51 -3.20
C ALA A 214 -3.10 15.95 -1.93
N ILE A 215 -2.92 15.03 -0.98
CA ILE A 215 -2.11 15.26 0.22
C ILE A 215 -0.66 15.57 -0.16
N LEU A 216 -0.04 14.79 -1.04
CA LEU A 216 1.36 15.01 -1.46
C LEU A 216 1.55 16.38 -2.13
N VAL A 217 0.62 16.77 -3.01
CA VAL A 217 0.64 18.07 -3.71
C VAL A 217 0.42 19.23 -2.75
N THR A 218 -0.45 19.07 -1.75
CA THR A 218 -0.76 20.12 -0.79
C THR A 218 0.21 20.18 0.38
N TYR A 219 0.97 19.11 0.65
CA TYR A 219 1.88 18.99 1.79
C TYR A 219 2.86 20.16 1.93
N PRO A 220 3.50 20.68 0.86
CA PRO A 220 4.39 21.85 0.96
C PRO A 220 3.67 23.14 1.41
N LEU A 221 2.34 23.20 1.25
CA LEU A 221 1.50 24.34 1.61
C LEU A 221 0.91 24.20 3.03
N LEU A 222 1.05 23.03 3.66
CA LEU A 222 0.46 22.78 4.95
C LEU A 222 1.28 23.42 6.07
N GLN A 223 0.62 24.31 6.81
CA GLN A 223 1.16 24.89 8.04
C GLN A 223 1.02 23.96 9.26
N ARG A 224 0.36 22.81 9.10
CA ARG A 224 0.08 21.85 10.17
C ARG A 224 0.32 20.41 9.70
N PRO A 225 0.81 19.52 10.57
CA PRO A 225 0.96 18.12 10.23
C PRO A 225 -0.41 17.47 9.96
N ILE A 226 -0.47 16.60 8.96
CA ILE A 226 -1.67 15.84 8.63
C ILE A 226 -1.83 14.73 9.66
N SER A 227 -3.03 14.57 10.19
CA SER A 227 -3.30 13.43 11.09
C SER A 227 -3.19 12.11 10.33
N PRO A 228 -2.61 11.05 10.92
CA PRO A 228 -2.50 9.75 10.27
C PRO A 228 -3.85 9.19 9.82
N ALA A 229 -4.94 9.48 10.55
CA ALA A 229 -6.29 9.11 10.16
C ALA A 229 -6.73 9.71 8.81
N VAL A 230 -6.37 10.97 8.53
CA VAL A 230 -6.65 11.60 7.24
C VAL A 230 -5.77 11.01 6.14
N LEU A 231 -4.54 10.62 6.47
CA LEU A 231 -3.61 10.03 5.51
C LEU A 231 -4.04 8.61 5.08
N VAL A 232 -4.40 7.74 6.04
CA VAL A 232 -4.66 6.32 5.78
C VAL A 232 -6.15 5.97 5.70
N GLY A 233 -7.03 6.78 6.26
CA GLY A 233 -8.48 6.60 6.21
C GLY A 233 -9.05 6.40 4.80
N PRO A 234 -8.61 7.20 3.79
CA PRO A 234 -9.01 7.01 2.39
C PRO A 234 -8.77 5.61 1.83
N LEU A 235 -7.77 4.88 2.33
CA LEU A 235 -7.50 3.50 1.89
C LEU A 235 -8.66 2.55 2.17
N LEU A 236 -9.54 2.86 3.14
CA LEU A 236 -10.75 2.08 3.41
C LEU A 236 -11.75 2.12 2.25
N LEU A 237 -11.64 3.07 1.32
CA LEU A 237 -12.50 3.07 0.13
C LEU A 237 -12.29 1.81 -0.73
N LEU A 238 -11.08 1.22 -0.73
CA LEU A 238 -10.82 -0.05 -1.42
C LEU A 238 -11.71 -1.18 -0.90
N PRO A 239 -11.59 -1.67 0.36
CA PRO A 239 -12.44 -2.75 0.88
C PRO A 239 -13.92 -2.41 0.91
N LEU A 240 -14.30 -1.15 1.08
CA LEU A 240 -15.71 -0.77 1.15
C LEU A 240 -16.37 -0.81 -0.22
N LEU A 241 -15.81 -0.15 -1.23
CA LEU A 241 -16.44 -0.02 -2.53
C LEU A 241 -16.21 -1.25 -3.42
N GLU A 242 -14.99 -1.81 -3.45
CA GLU A 242 -14.75 -3.06 -4.17
C GLU A 242 -15.42 -4.25 -3.50
N GLY A 243 -15.53 -4.24 -2.16
CA GLY A 243 -16.29 -5.27 -1.45
C GLY A 243 -17.76 -5.28 -1.83
N VAL A 244 -18.37 -4.10 -1.96
CA VAL A 244 -19.74 -3.99 -2.50
C VAL A 244 -19.78 -4.47 -3.95
N ALA A 245 -18.81 -4.09 -4.79
CA ALA A 245 -18.73 -4.51 -6.18
C ALA A 245 -18.73 -6.04 -6.33
N PHE A 246 -17.89 -6.76 -5.58
CA PHE A 246 -17.74 -8.21 -5.74
C PHE A 246 -18.81 -9.05 -5.06
N LEU A 247 -19.40 -8.54 -3.97
CA LEU A 247 -20.44 -9.25 -3.23
C LEU A 247 -21.84 -9.04 -3.83
N ARG A 248 -22.14 -7.86 -4.38
CA ARG A 248 -23.50 -7.54 -4.86
C ARG A 248 -23.72 -7.80 -6.34
N PHE A 249 -22.67 -7.79 -7.15
CA PHE A 249 -22.80 -7.87 -8.60
C PHE A 249 -22.19 -9.15 -9.15
N ALA A 250 -22.75 -9.62 -10.27
CA ALA A 250 -22.12 -10.65 -11.08
C ALA A 250 -20.86 -10.08 -11.75
N PRO A 251 -19.86 -10.94 -12.06
CA PRO A 251 -18.69 -10.52 -12.83
C PRO A 251 -19.10 -9.86 -14.15
N PRO A 252 -18.46 -8.76 -14.57
CA PRO A 252 -18.78 -8.11 -15.84
C PRO A 252 -18.52 -9.02 -17.05
N VAL A 253 -19.46 -9.03 -17.99
CA VAL A 253 -19.38 -9.78 -19.25
C VAL A 253 -19.49 -8.80 -20.42
N GLY A 254 -18.73 -9.04 -21.48
CA GLY A 254 -18.80 -8.26 -22.71
C GLY A 254 -20.13 -8.48 -23.44
N PRO A 255 -20.46 -7.61 -24.40
CA PRO A 255 -21.61 -7.84 -25.27
C PRO A 255 -21.47 -9.20 -25.97
N SER A 256 -22.54 -10.00 -25.95
CA SER A 256 -22.61 -11.24 -26.73
C SER A 256 -22.39 -10.91 -28.21
N PRO A 257 -21.56 -11.66 -28.94
CA PRO A 257 -21.50 -11.57 -30.40
C PRO A 257 -22.78 -12.20 -30.97
N GLU A 258 -23.91 -11.50 -30.88
CA GLU A 258 -25.15 -11.87 -31.56
C GLU A 258 -25.49 -10.84 -32.64
N LEU A 259 -25.53 -11.34 -33.88
CA LEU A 259 -26.30 -10.87 -35.03
C LEU A 259 -25.84 -9.57 -35.72
N THR A 260 -24.63 -9.56 -36.26
CA THR A 260 -24.45 -9.02 -37.62
C THR A 260 -24.71 -10.16 -38.60
N GLY A 261 -25.98 -10.45 -38.85
CA GLY A 261 -26.43 -11.16 -40.04
C GLY A 261 -26.45 -10.21 -41.24
#